data_AF-A0A9E5SWJ6-F1
#
_entry.id   AF-A0A9E5SWJ6-F1
#
_cell.length_a   1.000
_cell.length_b   1.000
_cell.length_c   1.000
_cell.angle_alpha   90.00
_cell.angle_beta   90.00
_cell.angle_gamma   90.00
#
_symmetry.space_group_name_H-M   'P 1'
#
loop_
_entity.id
_entity.type
_entity.pdbx_description
1 polymer ?
#
loop_
_entity_poly.entity_id
_entity_poly.type
_entity_poly.pdbx_seq_one_letter_code
_entity_poly.pdbx_strand_id
1 'polypeptide(L)'
;MAESYKHIFISGNVNREKYKAPSSMGAQPRIPVRDRASQSQKLLRQFDVIWQTKAQLHQQREAEQIATREGTYISFTSAADCDLITKSLEDLRKGIRLLNVKEITLGENHKQVRATVYVPNGKEGHFISKIKKYQEEETSKGKPKNATLVNSIEDVSIALLEGLWTDNQHLIPAEATKWCEVWLNVNTKENLEKEQIDKFLVTLERIGIEVKNNSIIFPERAVLLINANRQSLIELMQQSDLLAEFRAGQEPAGFWVNESSKEQQNWVDDILQRIELVDSNVKVCLLDSGVNNGHQLLQPLIDDANTLTVDNAWGTNDHSPLRGGHGTLMAGIAGYGKLEEALITRNIVSLTHKLCSVKILPRPNQEETKEEHWGAITNQAISRAEIQNNNHTLIYCLSVTALKGVDKGRPSS
;
A
#
# COMPACT_ATOMS: atom_id res chain seq x y z
N MET A 1 -23.58 -7.42 -33.15
CA MET A 1 -24.12 -7.03 -31.82
C MET A 1 -23.75 -8.14 -30.85
N ALA A 2 -22.94 -7.85 -29.84
CA ALA A 2 -22.57 -8.84 -28.84
C ALA A 2 -23.80 -9.13 -27.98
N GLU A 3 -24.25 -10.38 -27.95
CA GLU A 3 -25.32 -10.82 -27.07
C GLU A 3 -24.86 -10.68 -25.61
N SER A 4 -25.47 -9.74 -24.89
CA SER A 4 -25.27 -9.57 -23.46
C SER A 4 -25.93 -10.75 -22.73
N TYR A 5 -25.16 -11.78 -22.39
CA TYR A 5 -25.65 -12.82 -21.49
C TYR A 5 -26.06 -12.22 -20.15
N LYS A 6 -27.26 -12.56 -19.66
CA LYS A 6 -27.73 -12.17 -18.33
C LYS A 6 -26.73 -12.66 -17.28
N HIS A 7 -26.21 -11.76 -16.46
CA HIS A 7 -25.39 -12.12 -15.31
C HIS A 7 -26.12 -13.18 -14.46
N ILE A 8 -25.45 -14.30 -14.22
CA ILE A 8 -25.97 -15.36 -13.35
C ILE A 8 -25.80 -14.87 -11.90
N PHE A 9 -26.91 -14.50 -11.26
CA PHE A 9 -26.94 -14.20 -9.84
C PHE A 9 -27.28 -15.49 -9.08
N ILE A 10 -26.30 -16.04 -8.36
CA ILE A 10 -26.51 -17.19 -7.48
C ILE A 10 -27.15 -16.67 -6.18
N SER A 11 -28.48 -16.68 -6.12
CA SER A 11 -29.27 -16.37 -4.93
C SER A 11 -29.56 -17.65 -4.12
N GLY A 12 -29.49 -17.59 -2.79
CA GLY A 12 -29.90 -18.69 -1.90
C GLY A 12 -28.80 -19.61 -1.38
N ASN A 13 -27.56 -19.47 -1.87
CA ASN A 13 -26.41 -20.29 -1.43
C ASN A 13 -25.43 -19.55 -0.49
N VAL A 14 -25.90 -18.49 0.19
CA VAL A 14 -25.04 -17.69 1.07
C VAL A 14 -25.35 -18.02 2.53
N ASN A 15 -24.52 -18.86 3.14
CA ASN A 15 -24.50 -19.02 4.59
C ASN A 15 -23.64 -17.92 5.20
N ARG A 16 -24.28 -17.01 5.95
CA ARG A 16 -23.58 -16.00 6.75
C ARG A 16 -23.02 -16.68 8.01
N GLU A 17 -21.74 -17.02 7.97
CA GLU A 17 -21.03 -17.41 9.17
C GLU A 17 -20.45 -16.17 9.87
N LYS A 18 -20.56 -16.12 11.19
CA LYS A 18 -19.78 -15.15 11.97
C LYS A 18 -18.31 -15.55 11.85
N TYR A 19 -17.45 -14.61 11.50
CA TYR A 19 -16.01 -14.81 11.51
C TYR A 19 -15.58 -15.49 12.82
N LYS A 20 -15.04 -16.70 12.71
CA LYS A 20 -14.36 -17.43 13.78
C LYS A 20 -12.87 -17.36 13.49
N ALA A 21 -12.13 -16.63 14.33
CA ALA A 21 -10.68 -16.68 14.29
C ALA A 21 -10.20 -18.13 14.50
N PRO A 22 -9.09 -18.55 13.87
CA PRO A 22 -8.46 -19.84 14.15
C PRO A 22 -8.23 -20.04 15.65
N SER A 23 -8.42 -21.26 16.15
CA SER A 23 -8.31 -21.64 17.56
C SER A 23 -6.88 -21.66 18.11
N SER A 24 -5.89 -21.12 17.38
CA SER A 24 -4.58 -20.89 17.95
C SER A 24 -4.71 -19.80 19.00
N MET A 25 -4.43 -20.12 20.27
CA MET A 25 -4.06 -19.09 21.24
C MET A 25 -2.89 -18.33 20.63
N GLY A 26 -3.16 -17.14 20.08
CA GLY A 26 -2.11 -16.25 19.61
C GLY A 26 -1.08 -16.02 20.72
N ALA A 27 0.13 -15.65 20.34
CA ALA A 27 1.14 -15.24 21.32
C ALA A 27 0.53 -14.24 22.31
N GLN A 28 0.81 -14.43 23.60
CA GLN A 28 0.35 -13.47 24.62
C GLN A 28 0.92 -12.10 24.27
N PRO A 29 0.10 -11.03 24.36
CA PRO A 29 0.57 -9.70 24.00
C PRO A 29 1.73 -9.30 24.90
N ARG A 30 2.79 -8.77 24.29
CA ARG A 30 3.97 -8.25 24.98
C ARG A 30 3.64 -6.86 25.52
N ILE A 31 3.24 -6.80 26.78
CA ILE A 31 2.87 -5.57 27.48
C ILE A 31 3.93 -5.26 28.54
N PRO A 32 4.45 -4.02 28.63
CA PRO A 32 5.44 -3.66 29.63
C PRO A 32 4.86 -3.70 31.05
N VAL A 33 5.70 -4.06 32.01
CA VAL A 33 5.38 -3.92 33.43
C VAL A 33 5.56 -2.45 33.81
N ARG A 34 4.55 -1.86 34.48
CA ARG A 34 4.51 -0.45 34.83
C ARG A 34 4.25 -0.27 36.31
N ASP A 35 4.82 0.79 36.88
CA ASP A 35 4.32 1.31 38.15
C ASP A 35 2.93 1.94 37.94
N ARG A 36 1.98 1.49 38.73
CA ARG A 36 0.55 1.82 38.58
C ARG A 36 0.30 3.32 38.78
N ALA A 37 0.89 3.91 39.81
CA ALA A 37 0.68 5.31 40.14
C ALA A 37 1.31 6.22 39.09
N SER A 38 2.57 5.96 38.74
CA SER A 38 3.34 6.74 37.77
C SER A 38 2.72 6.69 36.37
N GLN A 39 2.32 5.50 35.91
CA GLN A 39 1.69 5.34 34.59
C GLN A 39 0.34 6.07 34.51
N SER A 40 -0.49 5.93 35.56
CA SER A 40 -1.78 6.62 35.61
C SER A 40 -1.61 8.13 35.57
N GLN A 41 -0.68 8.66 36.39
CA GLN A 41 -0.42 10.09 36.46
C GLN A 41 0.15 10.63 35.13
N LYS A 42 1.03 9.89 34.46
CA LYS A 42 1.57 10.25 33.14
C LYS A 42 0.43 10.41 32.12
N LEU A 43 -0.40 9.38 31.97
CA LEU A 43 -1.47 9.40 30.96
C LEU A 43 -2.57 10.42 31.28
N LEU A 44 -2.94 10.59 32.55
CA LEU A 44 -3.91 11.62 32.96
C LEU A 44 -3.42 13.02 32.60
N ARG A 45 -2.15 13.35 32.86
CA ARG A 45 -1.55 14.63 32.46
C ARG A 45 -1.56 14.82 30.94
N GLN A 46 -1.27 13.76 30.17
CA GLN A 46 -1.31 13.84 28.71
C GLN A 46 -2.74 14.10 28.20
N PHE A 47 -3.76 13.47 28.79
CA PHE A 47 -5.16 13.77 28.47
C PHE A 47 -5.55 15.20 28.84
N ASP A 48 -5.11 15.72 29.99
CA ASP A 48 -5.36 17.12 30.38
C ASP A 48 -4.78 18.09 29.34
N VAL A 49 -3.56 17.83 28.84
CA VAL A 49 -2.94 18.63 27.77
C VAL A 49 -3.75 18.56 26.47
N ILE A 50 -4.21 17.36 26.07
CA ILE A 50 -5.05 17.17 24.87
C ILE A 50 -6.32 18.03 24.98
N TRP A 51 -6.99 18.02 26.13
CA TRP A 51 -8.25 18.74 26.31
C TRP A 51 -8.06 20.26 26.45
N GLN A 52 -6.97 20.70 27.07
CA GLN A 52 -6.60 22.12 27.06
C GLN A 52 -6.32 22.62 25.64
N THR A 53 -5.59 21.82 24.85
CA THR A 53 -5.29 22.16 23.45
C THR A 53 -6.56 22.20 22.59
N LYS A 54 -7.48 21.24 22.78
CA LYS A 54 -8.80 21.24 22.14
C LYS A 54 -9.56 22.53 22.47
N ALA A 55 -9.64 22.91 23.74
CA ALA A 55 -10.36 24.10 24.18
C ALA A 55 -9.76 25.39 23.60
N GLN A 56 -8.42 25.51 23.57
CA GLN A 56 -7.72 26.65 22.97
C GLN A 56 -7.99 26.76 21.46
N LEU A 57 -7.93 25.63 20.74
CA LEU A 57 -8.21 25.61 19.30
C LEU A 57 -9.66 26.04 19.01
N HIS A 58 -10.63 25.55 19.77
CA HIS A 58 -12.03 25.96 19.64
C HIS A 58 -12.20 27.46 19.90
N GLN A 59 -11.63 27.98 20.99
CA GLN A 59 -11.72 29.39 21.34
C GLN A 59 -11.14 30.30 20.24
N GLN A 60 -9.97 29.93 19.68
CA GLN A 60 -9.33 30.68 18.61
C GLN A 60 -10.19 30.70 17.34
N ARG A 61 -10.68 29.53 16.92
CA ARG A 61 -11.43 29.38 15.67
C ARG A 61 -12.85 29.96 15.77
N GLU A 62 -13.49 29.88 16.93
CA GLU A 62 -14.78 30.52 17.19
C GLU A 62 -14.69 32.04 17.10
N ALA A 63 -13.61 32.65 17.63
CA ALA A 63 -13.38 34.09 17.53
C ALA A 63 -13.26 34.58 16.08
N GLU A 64 -12.74 33.73 15.19
CA GLU A 64 -12.58 33.98 13.76
C GLU A 64 -13.77 33.45 12.92
N GLN A 65 -14.81 32.90 13.56
CA GLN A 65 -15.97 32.27 12.93
C GLN A 65 -15.60 31.12 11.95
N ILE A 66 -14.47 30.46 12.21
CA ILE A 66 -14.01 29.33 11.42
C ILE A 66 -14.64 28.05 11.98
N ALA A 67 -15.35 27.32 11.12
CA ALA A 67 -15.92 26.03 11.48
C ALA A 67 -14.86 25.08 12.03
N THR A 68 -15.19 24.34 13.08
CA THR A 68 -14.27 23.41 13.74
C THR A 68 -15.03 22.13 14.04
N ARG A 69 -14.34 20.99 13.95
CA ARG A 69 -14.86 19.68 14.31
C ARG A 69 -15.23 19.65 15.80
N GLU A 70 -16.18 18.82 16.19
CA GLU A 70 -16.61 18.71 17.59
C GLU A 70 -15.80 17.67 18.38
N GLY A 71 -15.43 16.58 17.71
CA GLY A 71 -14.66 15.49 18.31
C GLY A 71 -13.15 15.71 18.30
N THR A 72 -12.41 14.67 18.65
CA THR A 72 -10.95 14.74 18.73
C THR A 72 -10.31 13.45 18.24
N TYR A 73 -9.37 13.58 17.30
CA TYR A 73 -8.49 12.49 16.90
C TYR A 73 -7.32 12.41 17.88
N ILE A 74 -7.17 11.25 18.53
CA ILE A 74 -6.14 10.98 19.53
C ILE A 74 -5.25 9.86 19.02
N SER A 75 -3.94 10.07 19.11
CA SER A 75 -2.94 9.07 18.85
C SER A 75 -2.57 8.35 20.14
N PHE A 76 -2.56 7.02 20.10
CA PHE A 76 -2.06 6.13 21.14
C PHE A 76 -0.85 5.39 20.60
N THR A 77 0.23 5.31 21.37
CA THR A 77 1.42 4.53 21.00
C THR A 77 1.71 3.41 22.00
N SER A 78 2.35 2.33 21.57
CA SER A 78 2.95 1.34 22.47
C SER A 78 4.38 1.72 22.86
N ALA A 79 4.96 0.98 23.82
CA ALA A 79 6.40 1.02 24.03
C ALA A 79 7.13 0.32 22.87
N ALA A 80 8.42 0.61 22.69
CA ALA A 80 9.25 -0.09 21.71
C ALA A 80 9.17 -1.62 21.89
N ASP A 81 8.94 -2.31 20.78
CA ASP A 81 8.77 -3.76 20.64
C ASP A 81 7.69 -4.37 21.55
N CYS A 82 6.69 -3.56 21.93
CA CYS A 82 5.54 -3.98 22.72
C CYS A 82 4.23 -3.79 21.95
N ASP A 83 3.22 -4.58 22.32
CA ASP A 83 1.89 -4.54 21.73
C ASP A 83 1.04 -3.41 22.32
N LEU A 84 0.18 -2.82 21.47
CA LEU A 84 -0.89 -1.92 21.88
C LEU A 84 -2.24 -2.67 21.89
N ILE A 85 -3.02 -2.56 22.96
CA ILE A 85 -4.33 -3.25 23.04
C ILE A 85 -5.41 -2.43 22.34
N THR A 86 -5.38 -2.47 21.01
CA THR A 86 -6.22 -1.64 20.13
C THR A 86 -7.72 -1.94 20.25
N LYS A 87 -8.12 -3.21 20.48
CA LYS A 87 -9.54 -3.58 20.67
C LYS A 87 -10.21 -2.84 21.83
N SER A 88 -9.44 -2.42 22.85
CA SER A 88 -9.97 -1.70 24.00
C SER A 88 -9.99 -0.18 23.83
N LEU A 89 -9.50 0.32 22.69
CA LEU A 89 -9.54 1.71 22.27
C LEU A 89 -10.82 2.08 21.51
N GLU A 90 -11.65 1.10 21.15
CA GLU A 90 -12.93 1.33 20.48
C GLU A 90 -14.12 1.14 21.43
N ASP A 91 -15.14 1.97 21.30
CA ASP A 91 -16.45 1.81 21.94
C ASP A 91 -17.54 2.31 21.00
N LEU A 92 -18.01 1.41 20.13
CA LEU A 92 -19.01 1.70 19.09
C LEU A 92 -20.31 2.28 19.64
N ARG A 93 -20.72 1.89 20.87
CA ARG A 93 -21.94 2.39 21.51
C ARG A 93 -21.81 3.85 21.93
N LYS A 94 -20.59 4.30 22.17
CA LYS A 94 -20.28 5.70 22.50
C LYS A 94 -19.78 6.50 21.31
N GLY A 95 -19.74 5.90 20.11
CA GLY A 95 -19.18 6.52 18.90
C GLY A 95 -17.66 6.68 18.92
N ILE A 96 -16.95 6.08 19.90
CA ILE A 96 -15.48 6.09 19.92
C ILE A 96 -15.01 5.05 18.92
N ARG A 97 -14.23 5.48 17.94
CA ARG A 97 -13.89 4.67 16.76
C ARG A 97 -12.39 4.52 16.63
N LEU A 98 -11.93 3.28 16.50
CA LEU A 98 -10.56 3.02 16.06
C LEU A 98 -10.50 3.24 14.55
N LEU A 99 -9.70 4.21 14.11
CA LEU A 99 -9.68 4.61 12.70
C LEU A 99 -8.68 3.81 11.91
N ASN A 100 -7.44 3.77 12.40
CA ASN A 100 -6.34 3.02 11.82
C ASN A 100 -5.33 2.59 12.89
N VAL A 101 -4.53 1.57 12.55
CA VAL A 101 -3.43 1.05 13.36
C VAL A 101 -2.24 0.81 12.42
N LYS A 102 -1.05 1.21 12.84
CA LYS A 102 0.18 1.00 12.07
C LYS A 102 1.40 0.72 12.94
N GLU A 103 2.36 0.03 12.36
CA GLU A 103 3.70 -0.11 12.92
C GLU A 103 4.58 1.04 12.42
N ILE A 104 5.39 1.59 13.32
CA ILE A 104 6.33 2.67 13.07
C ILE A 104 7.71 2.18 13.50
N THR A 105 8.69 2.31 12.63
CA THR A 105 10.08 1.98 12.94
C THR A 105 10.70 3.09 13.79
N LEU A 106 11.30 2.70 14.91
CA LEU A 106 12.09 3.55 15.81
C LEU A 106 13.58 3.16 15.66
N GLY A 107 14.39 4.03 15.06
CA GLY A 107 15.79 3.70 14.76
C GLY A 107 15.91 2.56 13.73
N GLU A 108 16.99 1.77 13.79
CA GLU A 108 17.22 0.71 12.79
C GLU A 108 16.45 -0.58 13.08
N ASN A 109 16.13 -0.90 14.35
CA ASN A 109 15.67 -2.25 14.74
C ASN A 109 14.46 -2.31 15.68
N HIS A 110 13.90 -1.18 16.11
CA HIS A 110 12.76 -1.19 17.03
C HIS A 110 11.47 -0.83 16.31
N LYS A 111 10.36 -1.39 16.77
CA LYS A 111 9.03 -1.08 16.25
C LYS A 111 8.12 -0.56 17.35
N GLN A 112 7.24 0.36 17.00
CA GLN A 112 6.20 0.89 17.86
C GLN A 112 4.86 0.80 17.14
N VAL A 113 3.81 0.39 17.84
CA VAL A 113 2.45 0.41 17.30
C VAL A 113 1.84 1.77 17.60
N ARG A 114 1.24 2.40 16.59
CA ARG A 114 0.44 3.63 16.72
C ARG A 114 -0.99 3.35 16.28
N ALA A 115 -1.96 3.76 17.09
CA ALA A 115 -3.37 3.74 16.77
C ALA A 115 -3.94 5.16 16.79
N THR A 116 -4.78 5.49 15.81
CA THR A 116 -5.52 6.75 15.78
C THR A 116 -6.98 6.49 16.08
N VAL A 117 -7.51 7.19 17.07
CA VAL A 117 -8.86 6.98 17.60
C VAL A 117 -9.63 8.28 17.54
N TYR A 118 -10.86 8.23 17.04
CA TYR A 118 -11.79 9.35 17.13
C TYR A 118 -12.59 9.26 18.43
N VAL A 119 -12.58 10.35 19.21
CA VAL A 119 -13.38 10.52 20.42
C VAL A 119 -14.44 11.61 20.17
N PRO A 120 -15.74 11.27 20.17
CA PRO A 120 -16.81 12.25 19.99
C PRO A 120 -16.85 13.29 21.11
N ASN A 121 -17.44 14.45 20.83
CA ASN A 121 -17.75 15.46 21.83
C ASN A 121 -18.60 14.85 22.98
N GLY A 122 -18.30 15.25 24.22
CA GLY A 122 -18.94 14.73 25.42
C GLY A 122 -18.46 13.33 25.86
N LYS A 123 -17.45 12.75 25.19
CA LYS A 123 -16.83 11.45 25.55
C LYS A 123 -15.39 11.56 26.05
N GLU A 124 -14.92 12.78 26.33
CA GLU A 124 -13.57 13.10 26.82
C GLU A 124 -13.20 12.31 28.08
N GLY A 125 -14.17 12.10 28.98
CA GLY A 125 -14.00 11.34 30.22
C GLY A 125 -13.85 9.83 30.06
N HIS A 126 -14.03 9.26 28.85
CA HIS A 126 -14.04 7.81 28.65
C HIS A 126 -12.72 7.14 29.06
N PHE A 127 -11.60 7.60 28.49
CA PHE A 127 -10.28 7.02 28.77
C PHE A 127 -9.77 7.44 30.15
N ILE A 128 -10.06 8.67 30.58
CA ILE A 128 -9.79 9.15 31.94
C ILE A 128 -10.41 8.21 32.98
N SER A 129 -11.68 7.83 32.81
CA SER A 129 -12.35 6.88 33.71
C SER A 129 -11.67 5.51 33.70
N LYS A 130 -11.25 5.00 32.54
CA LYS A 130 -10.52 3.73 32.47
C LYS A 130 -9.17 3.79 33.21
N ILE A 131 -8.45 4.90 33.10
CA ILE A 131 -7.16 5.13 33.78
C ILE A 131 -7.35 5.29 35.29
N LYS A 132 -8.35 6.04 35.75
CA LYS A 132 -8.67 6.17 37.19
C LYS A 132 -9.04 4.82 37.82
N LYS A 133 -9.87 4.02 37.15
CA LYS A 133 -10.16 2.65 37.58
C LYS A 133 -8.92 1.78 37.63
N TYR A 134 -8.02 1.93 36.65
CA TYR A 134 -6.73 1.27 36.70
C TYR A 134 -5.91 1.74 37.88
N GLN A 135 -5.94 3.01 38.28
CA GLN A 135 -5.21 3.56 39.41
C GLN A 135 -5.77 3.14 40.78
N GLU A 136 -7.09 3.03 40.92
CA GLU A 136 -7.76 2.95 42.23
C GLU A 136 -8.43 1.60 42.50
N GLU A 137 -8.89 0.88 41.46
CA GLU A 137 -9.73 -0.30 41.62
C GLU A 137 -9.04 -1.61 41.23
N GLU A 138 -9.37 -2.67 41.95
CA GLU A 138 -8.96 -4.04 41.61
C GLU A 138 -10.14 -4.86 41.05
N THR A 139 -9.81 -5.86 40.25
CA THR A 139 -10.71 -6.93 39.84
C THR A 139 -10.90 -7.92 40.99
N SER A 140 -11.90 -8.80 40.91
CA SER A 140 -12.12 -9.88 41.88
C SER A 140 -10.94 -10.85 42.02
N LYS A 141 -9.97 -10.80 41.10
CA LYS A 141 -8.73 -11.60 41.11
C LYS A 141 -7.52 -10.84 41.66
N GLY A 142 -7.71 -9.68 42.31
CA GLY A 142 -6.64 -8.85 42.89
C GLY A 142 -5.74 -8.16 41.86
N LYS A 143 -6.15 -8.10 40.58
CA LYS A 143 -5.41 -7.38 39.53
C LYS A 143 -6.02 -6.00 39.30
N PRO A 144 -5.25 -4.94 39.03
CA PRO A 144 -5.80 -3.63 38.70
C PRO A 144 -6.77 -3.69 37.51
N LYS A 145 -7.92 -2.99 37.59
CA LYS A 145 -8.87 -2.93 36.47
C LYS A 145 -8.21 -2.28 35.25
N ASN A 146 -8.59 -2.69 34.04
CA ASN A 146 -8.04 -2.17 32.78
C ASN A 146 -6.51 -2.27 32.62
N ALA A 147 -5.80 -3.06 33.43
CA ALA A 147 -4.34 -3.15 33.42
C ALA A 147 -3.76 -3.46 32.04
N THR A 148 -4.36 -4.40 31.31
CA THR A 148 -3.95 -4.79 29.97
C THR A 148 -3.96 -3.59 29.01
N LEU A 149 -5.02 -2.76 29.03
CA LEU A 149 -5.11 -1.57 28.20
C LEU A 149 -4.10 -0.50 28.66
N VAL A 150 -4.14 -0.11 29.93
CA VAL A 150 -3.40 1.06 30.43
C VAL A 150 -1.88 0.82 30.40
N ASN A 151 -1.44 -0.41 30.67
CA ASN A 151 -0.02 -0.76 30.58
C ASN A 151 0.49 -0.83 29.13
N SER A 152 -0.39 -1.13 28.17
CA SER A 152 -0.01 -1.21 26.74
C SER A 152 0.23 0.15 26.09
N ILE A 153 -0.29 1.22 26.69
CA ILE A 153 -0.14 2.59 26.19
C ILE A 153 1.20 3.15 26.71
N GLU A 154 2.08 3.57 25.83
CA GLU A 154 3.24 4.39 26.19
C GLU A 154 2.83 5.85 26.29
N ASP A 155 2.30 6.44 25.22
CA ASP A 155 1.90 7.85 25.17
C ASP A 155 0.54 8.05 24.51
N VAL A 156 -0.12 9.15 24.88
CA VAL A 156 -1.28 9.70 24.19
C VAL A 156 -1.04 11.17 23.78
N SER A 157 -1.52 11.54 22.59
CA SER A 157 -1.41 12.91 22.06
C SER A 157 -2.54 13.22 21.07
N ILE A 158 -2.74 14.48 20.70
CA ILE A 158 -3.58 14.83 19.54
C ILE A 158 -2.96 14.22 18.28
N ALA A 159 -3.78 13.60 17.43
CA ALA A 159 -3.30 13.04 16.18
C ALA A 159 -2.90 14.15 15.20
N LEU A 160 -1.68 14.05 14.69
CA LEU A 160 -1.18 14.84 13.57
C LEU A 160 -1.65 14.25 12.24
N LEU A 161 -1.39 14.93 11.11
CA LEU A 161 -1.70 14.43 9.76
C LEU A 161 -1.11 13.04 9.52
N GLU A 162 0.13 12.86 9.95
CA GLU A 162 0.84 11.59 9.92
C GLU A 162 0.10 10.50 10.68
N GLY A 163 -0.77 10.82 11.66
CA GLY A 163 -1.61 9.84 12.34
C GLY A 163 -2.76 9.31 11.49
N LEU A 164 -3.25 10.08 10.50
CA LEU A 164 -4.30 9.66 9.58
C LEU A 164 -3.76 9.18 8.23
N TRP A 165 -2.53 9.53 7.87
CA TRP A 165 -1.87 9.03 6.66
C TRP A 165 -1.46 7.56 6.81
N THR A 166 -2.00 6.68 5.97
CA THR A 166 -1.76 5.23 6.02
C THR A 166 -0.87 4.69 4.90
N ASP A 167 -0.47 5.54 3.95
CA ASP A 167 0.55 5.23 2.93
C ASP A 167 1.96 5.66 3.40
N ASN A 168 2.97 5.56 2.53
CA ASN A 168 4.31 6.08 2.78
C ASN A 168 4.25 7.58 3.11
N GLN A 169 4.87 8.00 4.22
CA GLN A 169 4.84 9.39 4.69
C GLN A 169 5.50 10.37 3.71
N HIS A 170 6.43 9.91 2.87
CA HIS A 170 7.03 10.74 1.82
C HIS A 170 6.04 11.12 0.71
N LEU A 171 4.88 10.45 0.64
CA LEU A 171 3.82 10.77 -0.30
C LEU A 171 2.85 11.82 0.22
N ILE A 172 2.95 12.24 1.49
CA ILE A 172 2.16 13.35 2.02
C ILE A 172 2.47 14.59 1.14
N PRO A 173 1.46 15.24 0.54
CA PRO A 173 1.67 16.44 -0.24
C PRO A 173 2.37 17.51 0.60
N ALA A 174 3.32 18.23 0.00
CA ALA A 174 3.97 19.39 0.62
C ALA A 174 3.19 20.67 0.27
N GLU A 175 3.80 21.61 -0.45
CA GLU A 175 3.17 22.86 -0.88
C GLU A 175 2.23 22.67 -2.09
N ALA A 176 2.65 21.87 -3.07
CA ALA A 176 1.86 21.57 -4.25
C ALA A 176 0.72 20.61 -3.91
N THR A 177 -0.45 20.85 -4.48
CA THR A 177 -1.60 19.96 -4.34
C THR A 177 -1.36 18.65 -5.10
N LYS A 178 -1.79 17.55 -4.51
CA LYS A 178 -1.82 16.24 -5.18
C LYS A 178 -3.16 15.57 -4.92
N TRP A 179 -3.56 14.72 -5.85
CA TRP A 179 -4.69 13.83 -5.63
C TRP A 179 -4.39 12.86 -4.48
N CYS A 180 -5.29 12.83 -3.51
CA CYS A 180 -5.26 12.00 -2.32
C CYS A 180 -6.60 11.29 -2.17
N GLU A 181 -6.58 10.04 -1.73
CA GLU A 181 -7.78 9.40 -1.23
C GLU A 181 -8.07 9.92 0.18
N VAL A 182 -9.31 10.35 0.41
CA VAL A 182 -9.84 10.60 1.76
C VAL A 182 -10.86 9.53 2.09
N TRP A 183 -10.59 8.83 3.19
CA TRP A 183 -11.43 7.77 3.71
C TRP A 183 -12.26 8.33 4.84
N LEU A 184 -13.58 8.27 4.69
CA LEU A 184 -14.56 8.72 5.66
C LEU A 184 -15.13 7.55 6.45
N ASN A 185 -15.43 7.77 7.72
CA ASN A 185 -16.20 6.89 8.57
C ASN A 185 -17.69 7.23 8.43
N VAL A 186 -18.43 6.42 7.65
CA VAL A 186 -19.85 6.62 7.36
C VAL A 186 -20.70 5.50 7.95
N ASN A 187 -21.97 5.79 8.23
CA ASN A 187 -22.91 4.82 8.78
C ASN A 187 -23.90 4.34 7.72
N THR A 188 -23.53 3.28 7.00
CA THR A 188 -24.42 2.66 6.00
C THR A 188 -25.49 1.77 6.62
N LYS A 189 -25.35 1.37 7.90
CA LYS A 189 -26.35 0.52 8.57
C LYS A 189 -27.65 1.29 8.84
N GLU A 190 -27.52 2.59 9.06
CA GLU A 190 -28.64 3.52 9.26
C GLU A 190 -28.96 4.36 8.01
N ASN A 191 -28.34 4.04 6.87
CA ASN A 191 -28.46 4.76 5.60
C ASN A 191 -28.13 6.27 5.70
N LEU A 192 -27.14 6.63 6.52
CA LEU A 192 -26.73 8.02 6.74
C LEU A 192 -25.54 8.44 5.87
N GLU A 193 -24.97 7.53 5.09
CA GLU A 193 -23.75 7.77 4.33
C GLU A 193 -23.88 8.91 3.33
N LYS A 194 -25.04 9.06 2.69
CA LYS A 194 -25.27 10.15 1.73
C LYS A 194 -25.25 11.51 2.42
N GLU A 195 -26.00 11.66 3.52
CA GLU A 195 -26.02 12.90 4.31
C GLU A 195 -24.64 13.25 4.86
N GLN A 196 -23.88 12.24 5.32
CA GLN A 196 -22.53 12.43 5.84
C GLN A 196 -21.55 12.85 4.74
N ILE A 197 -21.62 12.23 3.56
CA ILE A 197 -20.82 12.62 2.39
C ILE A 197 -21.19 14.04 1.95
N ASP A 198 -22.47 14.39 1.87
CA ASP A 198 -22.92 15.73 1.48
C ASP A 198 -22.39 16.80 2.45
N LYS A 199 -22.45 16.56 3.77
CA LYS A 199 -21.83 17.44 4.79
C LYS A 199 -20.32 17.58 4.62
N PHE A 200 -19.66 16.49 4.23
CA PHE A 200 -18.23 16.49 3.97
C PHE A 200 -17.88 17.30 2.71
N LEU A 201 -18.66 17.17 1.63
CA LEU A 201 -18.48 17.95 0.40
C LEU A 201 -18.62 19.46 0.66
N VAL A 202 -19.59 19.88 1.47
CA VAL A 202 -19.72 21.29 1.91
C VAL A 202 -18.48 21.77 2.67
N THR A 203 -17.85 20.88 3.45
CA THR A 203 -16.59 21.20 4.15
C THR A 203 -15.44 21.38 3.17
N LEU A 204 -15.34 20.53 2.14
CA LEU A 204 -14.33 20.67 1.09
C LEU A 204 -14.50 21.98 0.31
N GLU A 205 -15.73 22.32 -0.08
CA GLU A 205 -16.04 23.56 -0.79
C GLU A 205 -15.64 24.79 0.03
N ARG A 206 -15.95 24.81 1.33
CA ARG A 206 -15.56 25.89 2.24
C ARG A 206 -14.05 26.08 2.37
N ILE A 207 -13.28 24.99 2.33
CA ILE A 207 -11.81 25.03 2.39
C ILE A 207 -11.20 25.34 1.01
N GLY A 208 -11.97 25.17 -0.08
CA GLY A 208 -11.49 25.31 -1.45
C GLY A 208 -10.73 24.09 -1.96
N ILE A 209 -11.07 22.88 -1.48
CA ILE A 209 -10.46 21.63 -1.93
C ILE A 209 -11.27 21.05 -3.09
N GLU A 210 -10.62 20.83 -4.22
CA GLU A 210 -11.21 20.17 -5.38
C GLU A 210 -11.42 18.67 -5.09
N VAL A 211 -12.55 18.12 -5.56
CA VAL A 211 -12.95 16.72 -5.34
C VAL A 211 -13.49 16.12 -6.64
N LYS A 212 -13.19 14.85 -6.90
CA LYS A 212 -13.83 14.10 -7.99
C LYS A 212 -15.22 13.64 -7.57
N ASN A 213 -16.20 13.75 -8.47
CA ASN A 213 -17.62 13.50 -8.18
C ASN A 213 -17.96 12.05 -7.81
N ASN A 214 -17.04 11.11 -8.01
CA ASN A 214 -17.29 9.70 -7.74
C ASN A 214 -16.83 9.34 -6.31
N SER A 215 -17.68 8.61 -5.60
CA SER A 215 -17.33 8.00 -4.31
C SER A 215 -17.47 6.48 -4.38
N ILE A 216 -16.64 5.79 -3.60
CA ILE A 216 -16.74 4.34 -3.40
C ILE A 216 -17.26 4.13 -1.97
N ILE A 217 -18.33 3.35 -1.84
CA ILE A 217 -19.00 3.10 -0.55
C ILE A 217 -18.76 1.65 -0.11
N PHE A 218 -18.24 1.51 1.11
CA PHE A 218 -18.08 0.27 1.86
C PHE A 218 -19.01 0.30 3.10
N PRO A 219 -19.26 -0.83 3.78
CA PRO A 219 -20.21 -0.89 4.90
C PRO A 219 -19.95 0.08 6.07
N GLU A 220 -18.72 0.55 6.26
CA GLU A 220 -18.36 1.49 7.34
C GLU A 220 -17.39 2.59 6.84
N ARG A 221 -17.20 2.68 5.52
CA ARG A 221 -16.25 3.62 4.90
C ARG A 221 -16.79 4.19 3.60
N ALA A 222 -16.49 5.46 3.33
CA ALA A 222 -16.61 6.02 1.99
C ALA A 222 -15.25 6.55 1.56
N VAL A 223 -14.91 6.39 0.28
CA VAL A 223 -13.64 6.87 -0.28
C VAL A 223 -13.94 7.89 -1.36
N LEU A 224 -13.32 9.06 -1.24
CA LEU A 224 -13.37 10.14 -2.22
C LEU A 224 -11.95 10.51 -2.64
N LEU A 225 -11.79 11.07 -3.84
CA LEU A 225 -10.51 11.58 -4.32
C LEU A 225 -10.52 13.12 -4.26
N ILE A 226 -9.61 13.70 -3.48
CA ILE A 226 -9.48 15.15 -3.28
C ILE A 226 -8.10 15.64 -3.73
N ASN A 227 -8.01 16.86 -4.25
CA ASN A 227 -6.74 17.49 -4.64
C ASN A 227 -6.31 18.47 -3.56
N ALA A 228 -5.32 18.09 -2.75
CA ALA A 228 -4.98 18.82 -1.53
C ALA A 228 -3.46 18.90 -1.31
N ASN A 229 -3.02 19.99 -0.68
CA ASN A 229 -1.65 20.13 -0.16
C ASN A 229 -1.62 19.86 1.36
N ARG A 230 -0.43 19.94 1.99
CA ARG A 230 -0.30 19.66 3.43
C ARG A 230 -1.24 20.50 4.30
N GLN A 231 -1.32 21.79 3.99
CA GLN A 231 -2.10 22.75 4.77
C GLN A 231 -3.60 22.47 4.65
N SER A 232 -4.09 22.19 3.44
CA SER A 232 -5.48 21.81 3.18
C SER A 232 -5.86 20.52 3.92
N LEU A 233 -4.97 19.53 3.99
CA LEU A 233 -5.22 18.29 4.74
C LEU A 233 -5.30 18.53 6.25
N ILE A 234 -4.42 19.38 6.81
CA ILE A 234 -4.50 19.78 8.23
C ILE A 234 -5.81 20.53 8.49
N GLU A 235 -6.19 21.46 7.63
CA GLU A 235 -7.41 22.24 7.79
C GLU A 235 -8.65 21.34 7.73
N LEU A 236 -8.67 20.39 6.78
CA LEU A 236 -9.72 19.38 6.69
C LEU A 236 -9.81 18.53 7.95
N MET A 237 -8.68 18.15 8.54
CA MET A 237 -8.66 17.48 9.84
C MET A 237 -9.30 18.33 10.92
N GLN A 238 -9.06 19.64 10.97
CA GLN A 238 -9.60 20.52 12.00
C GLN A 238 -11.11 20.77 11.82
N GLN A 239 -11.66 20.60 10.62
CA GLN A 239 -13.08 20.88 10.33
C GLN A 239 -13.99 19.65 10.25
N SER A 240 -13.44 18.45 10.06
CA SER A 240 -14.24 17.24 9.85
C SER A 240 -14.09 16.21 10.97
N ASP A 241 -15.22 15.69 11.44
CA ASP A 241 -15.31 14.55 12.36
C ASP A 241 -15.39 13.19 11.63
N LEU A 242 -15.52 13.21 10.30
CA LEU A 242 -15.78 12.02 9.48
C LEU A 242 -14.50 11.32 9.02
N LEU A 243 -13.32 11.91 9.19
CA LEU A 243 -12.08 11.33 8.66
C LEU A 243 -11.70 10.02 9.37
N ALA A 244 -11.27 9.05 8.59
CA ALA A 244 -10.69 7.79 9.03
C ALA A 244 -9.22 7.66 8.60
N GLU A 245 -8.92 7.91 7.33
CA GLU A 245 -7.57 7.79 6.76
C GLU A 245 -7.37 8.75 5.58
N PHE A 246 -6.10 9.01 5.26
CA PHE A 246 -5.65 9.59 4.00
C PHE A 246 -4.64 8.65 3.32
N ARG A 247 -4.69 8.60 1.99
CA ARG A 247 -3.69 7.89 1.16
C ARG A 247 -3.33 8.72 -0.06
N ALA A 248 -2.18 8.41 -0.67
CA ALA A 248 -1.85 8.99 -1.97
C ALA A 248 -2.87 8.52 -3.00
N GLY A 249 -3.37 9.43 -3.84
CA GLY A 249 -4.16 9.08 -5.01
C GLY A 249 -3.23 8.54 -6.08
N GLN A 250 -2.86 7.26 -5.96
CA GLN A 250 -1.99 6.61 -6.94
C GLN A 250 -2.71 6.58 -8.29
N GLU A 251 -2.05 7.05 -9.35
CA GLU A 251 -2.56 6.92 -10.69
C GLU A 251 -2.53 5.43 -11.06
N PRO A 252 -3.68 4.81 -11.41
CA PRO A 252 -3.64 3.43 -11.86
C PRO A 252 -2.78 3.34 -13.11
N ALA A 253 -1.93 2.30 -13.21
CA ALA A 253 -1.15 2.00 -14.42
C ALA A 253 -2.01 1.95 -15.71
N GLY A 254 -3.33 1.82 -15.57
CA GLY A 254 -4.30 1.94 -16.64
C GLY A 254 -4.31 3.28 -17.39
N PHE A 255 -3.77 4.38 -16.85
CA PHE A 255 -3.52 5.59 -17.64
C PHE A 255 -2.57 5.24 -18.80
N TRP A 256 -1.38 4.74 -18.49
CA TRP A 256 -0.35 4.39 -19.47
C TRP A 256 -0.75 3.27 -20.44
N VAL A 257 -1.47 2.25 -19.95
CA VAL A 257 -1.83 1.07 -20.76
C VAL A 257 -2.93 1.37 -21.79
N ASN A 258 -3.75 2.40 -21.55
CA ASN A 258 -4.89 2.75 -22.41
C ASN A 258 -4.64 3.95 -23.34
N GLU A 259 -3.45 4.55 -23.32
CA GLU A 259 -3.05 5.63 -24.22
C GLU A 259 -3.14 5.22 -25.71
N SER A 260 -3.36 6.19 -26.59
CA SER A 260 -3.34 5.93 -28.02
C SER A 260 -1.93 5.57 -28.51
N SER A 261 -1.81 4.83 -29.63
CA SER A 261 -0.51 4.49 -30.20
C SER A 261 0.39 5.70 -30.48
N LYS A 262 -0.21 6.86 -30.78
CA LYS A 262 0.52 8.11 -31.02
C LYS A 262 1.11 8.68 -29.73
N GLU A 263 0.33 8.68 -28.65
CA GLU A 263 0.80 9.12 -27.34
C GLU A 263 1.88 8.16 -26.81
N GLN A 264 1.67 6.85 -26.93
CA GLN A 264 2.68 5.85 -26.58
C GLN A 264 4.00 6.07 -27.33
N GLN A 265 3.97 6.43 -28.61
CA GLN A 265 5.18 6.76 -29.36
C GLN A 265 5.88 8.00 -28.79
N ASN A 266 5.15 9.06 -28.46
CA ASN A 266 5.74 10.26 -27.85
C ASN A 266 6.42 9.93 -26.52
N TRP A 267 5.82 9.05 -25.71
CA TRP A 267 6.41 8.59 -24.45
C TRP A 267 7.68 7.77 -24.66
N VAL A 268 7.70 6.90 -25.67
CA VAL A 268 8.90 6.16 -26.06
C VAL A 268 10.02 7.12 -26.47
N ASP A 269 9.71 8.09 -27.33
CA ASP A 269 10.69 9.06 -27.82
C ASP A 269 11.25 9.93 -26.68
N ASP A 270 10.41 10.35 -25.73
CA ASP A 270 10.83 11.07 -24.52
C ASP A 270 11.76 10.24 -23.64
N ILE A 271 11.40 8.98 -23.34
CA ILE A 271 12.25 8.10 -22.54
C ILE A 271 13.61 7.90 -23.23
N LEU A 272 13.63 7.64 -24.54
CA LEU A 272 14.87 7.42 -25.28
C LEU A 272 15.82 8.61 -25.21
N GLN A 273 15.30 9.84 -25.13
CA GLN A 273 16.12 11.05 -24.95
C GLN A 273 16.72 11.19 -23.54
N ARG A 274 16.16 10.48 -22.56
CA ARG A 274 16.54 10.56 -21.14
C ARG A 274 17.34 9.36 -20.64
N ILE A 275 17.45 8.30 -21.44
CA ILE A 275 18.24 7.11 -21.07
C ILE A 275 19.72 7.46 -21.00
N GLU A 276 20.33 7.10 -19.88
CA GLU A 276 21.78 7.08 -19.72
C GLU A 276 22.22 5.65 -19.41
N LEU A 277 22.90 5.01 -20.37
CA LEU A 277 23.47 3.68 -20.16
C LEU A 277 24.78 3.82 -19.39
N VAL A 278 24.80 3.31 -18.16
CA VAL A 278 26.03 3.20 -17.39
C VAL A 278 26.83 2.03 -17.93
N ASP A 279 28.08 2.27 -18.31
CA ASP A 279 28.97 1.20 -18.73
C ASP A 279 29.24 0.25 -17.56
N SER A 280 28.70 -0.96 -17.65
CA SER A 280 28.81 -1.99 -16.62
C SER A 280 29.11 -3.34 -17.23
N ASN A 281 29.80 -4.18 -16.47
CA ASN A 281 30.07 -5.56 -16.85
C ASN A 281 28.92 -6.51 -16.49
N VAL A 282 27.74 -5.99 -16.11
CA VAL A 282 26.59 -6.78 -15.65
C VAL A 282 25.58 -6.94 -16.77
N LYS A 283 25.11 -8.18 -16.98
CA LYS A 283 23.95 -8.46 -17.82
C LYS A 283 22.89 -9.27 -17.09
N VAL A 284 21.63 -8.95 -17.34
CA VAL A 284 20.50 -9.78 -16.91
C VAL A 284 20.12 -10.71 -18.06
N CYS A 285 20.26 -12.01 -17.87
CA CYS A 285 19.95 -13.06 -18.83
C CYS A 285 18.55 -13.63 -18.59
N LEU A 286 17.66 -13.42 -19.55
CA LEU A 286 16.26 -13.86 -19.53
C LEU A 286 16.11 -15.22 -20.19
N LEU A 287 15.61 -16.21 -19.44
CA LEU A 287 15.29 -17.53 -19.95
C LEU A 287 13.77 -17.63 -20.18
N ASP A 288 13.31 -17.42 -21.42
CA ASP A 288 11.88 -17.22 -21.73
C ASP A 288 11.50 -17.64 -23.18
N SER A 289 10.41 -17.10 -23.73
CA SER A 289 9.88 -17.32 -25.08
C SER A 289 10.69 -16.68 -26.21
N GLY A 290 11.79 -16.00 -25.87
CA GLY A 290 12.59 -15.14 -26.75
C GLY A 290 12.31 -13.67 -26.48
N VAL A 291 12.90 -12.78 -27.29
CA VAL A 291 12.76 -11.33 -27.12
C VAL A 291 12.61 -10.65 -28.48
N ASN A 292 11.78 -9.60 -28.57
CA ASN A 292 11.81 -8.67 -29.69
C ASN A 292 12.79 -7.53 -29.39
N ASN A 293 14.08 -7.76 -29.64
CA ASN A 293 15.11 -6.73 -29.47
C ASN A 293 15.01 -5.58 -30.49
N GLY A 294 14.13 -5.68 -31.49
CA GLY A 294 13.77 -4.58 -32.39
C GLY A 294 12.83 -3.54 -31.76
N HIS A 295 12.27 -3.80 -30.57
CA HIS A 295 11.48 -2.81 -29.85
C HIS A 295 12.36 -1.61 -29.46
N GLN A 296 11.90 -0.38 -29.73
CA GLN A 296 12.72 0.83 -29.58
C GLN A 296 13.34 1.00 -28.18
N LEU A 297 12.56 0.73 -27.13
CA LEU A 297 13.07 0.77 -25.75
C LEU A 297 14.03 -0.40 -25.40
N LEU A 298 14.07 -1.49 -26.18
CA LEU A 298 14.96 -2.62 -25.90
C LEU A 298 16.26 -2.57 -26.71
N GLN A 299 16.25 -1.94 -27.89
CA GLN A 299 17.45 -1.80 -28.73
C GLN A 299 18.69 -1.26 -27.98
N PRO A 300 18.59 -0.27 -27.07
CA PRO A 300 19.76 0.20 -26.32
C PRO A 300 20.33 -0.83 -25.34
N LEU A 301 19.52 -1.81 -24.94
CA LEU A 301 19.82 -2.74 -23.85
C LEU A 301 20.24 -4.13 -24.34
N ILE A 302 19.80 -4.56 -25.53
CA ILE A 302 20.07 -5.90 -26.06
C ILE A 302 20.38 -5.85 -27.56
N ASP A 303 21.53 -6.40 -27.93
CA ASP A 303 21.95 -6.58 -29.32
C ASP A 303 21.57 -7.98 -29.85
N ASP A 304 21.64 -8.15 -31.16
CA ASP A 304 21.31 -9.42 -31.84
C ASP A 304 22.16 -10.59 -31.33
N ALA A 305 23.45 -10.33 -31.06
CA ALA A 305 24.39 -11.34 -30.59
C ALA A 305 24.04 -11.87 -29.18
N ASN A 306 23.26 -11.11 -28.41
CA ASN A 306 22.75 -11.46 -27.10
C ASN A 306 21.30 -11.95 -27.12
N THR A 307 20.73 -12.19 -28.30
CA THR A 307 19.50 -12.97 -28.48
C THR A 307 19.87 -14.40 -28.89
N LEU A 308 19.73 -15.35 -27.97
CA LEU A 308 20.15 -16.73 -28.12
C LEU A 308 18.95 -17.68 -28.06
N THR A 309 19.16 -18.93 -28.45
CA THR A 309 18.17 -20.01 -28.35
C THR A 309 18.85 -21.33 -28.03
N VAL A 310 18.17 -22.21 -27.30
CA VAL A 310 18.66 -23.57 -27.04
C VAL A 310 18.58 -24.43 -28.31
N ASP A 311 17.52 -24.23 -29.11
CA ASP A 311 17.32 -24.89 -30.39
C ASP A 311 17.18 -23.85 -31.52
N ASN A 312 18.04 -23.98 -32.53
CA ASN A 312 18.07 -23.08 -33.68
C ASN A 312 16.77 -23.10 -34.47
N ALA A 313 16.01 -24.20 -34.46
CA ALA A 313 14.72 -24.30 -35.13
C ALA A 313 13.65 -23.39 -34.49
N TRP A 314 13.85 -22.92 -33.26
CA TRP A 314 12.90 -22.04 -32.57
C TRP A 314 13.07 -20.56 -32.93
N GLY A 315 14.23 -20.20 -33.49
CA GLY A 315 14.67 -18.81 -33.63
C GLY A 315 14.84 -18.11 -32.28
N THR A 316 15.10 -16.80 -32.27
CA THR A 316 15.36 -16.02 -31.04
C THR A 316 14.24 -15.04 -30.69
N ASN A 317 13.38 -14.73 -31.66
CA ASN A 317 12.26 -13.84 -31.47
C ASN A 317 11.23 -14.40 -30.47
N ASP A 318 10.59 -13.48 -29.77
CA ASP A 318 9.46 -13.80 -28.91
C ASP A 318 8.28 -14.28 -29.74
N HIS A 319 7.68 -15.39 -29.31
CA HIS A 319 6.57 -16.05 -29.99
C HIS A 319 5.36 -16.25 -29.09
N SER A 320 5.39 -15.75 -27.85
CA SER A 320 4.30 -15.90 -26.92
C SER A 320 3.02 -15.25 -27.48
N PRO A 321 1.85 -15.88 -27.29
CA PRO A 321 0.57 -15.33 -27.76
C PRO A 321 0.09 -14.12 -26.94
N LEU A 322 0.77 -13.77 -25.83
CA LEU A 322 0.48 -12.56 -25.08
C LEU A 322 0.73 -11.32 -25.94
N ARG A 323 -0.13 -10.30 -25.82
CA ARG A 323 0.07 -9.01 -26.50
C ARG A 323 1.43 -8.43 -26.09
N GLY A 324 2.34 -8.28 -27.06
CA GLY A 324 3.70 -7.79 -26.84
C GLY A 324 4.75 -8.88 -26.61
N GLY A 325 4.35 -10.14 -26.39
CA GLY A 325 5.25 -11.26 -26.12
C GLY A 325 5.72 -11.34 -24.66
N HIS A 326 5.76 -12.54 -24.07
CA HIS A 326 6.07 -12.73 -22.66
C HIS A 326 7.52 -12.33 -22.34
N GLY A 327 8.50 -12.92 -23.03
CA GLY A 327 9.91 -12.61 -22.82
C GLY A 327 10.28 -11.17 -23.17
N THR A 328 9.58 -10.53 -24.11
CA THR A 328 9.74 -9.11 -24.45
C THR A 328 9.24 -8.20 -23.34
N LEU A 329 8.08 -8.52 -22.74
CA LEU A 329 7.57 -7.82 -21.56
C LEU A 329 8.52 -8.01 -20.36
N MET A 330 9.03 -9.22 -20.15
CA MET A 330 10.02 -9.49 -19.10
C MET A 330 11.33 -8.72 -19.35
N ALA A 331 11.76 -8.56 -20.61
CA ALA A 331 12.90 -7.72 -20.97
C ALA A 331 12.67 -6.24 -20.65
N GLY A 332 11.46 -5.73 -20.87
CA GLY A 332 11.08 -4.38 -20.45
C GLY A 332 11.19 -4.18 -18.93
N ILE A 333 10.67 -5.13 -18.15
CA ILE A 333 10.75 -5.09 -16.68
C ILE A 333 12.19 -5.21 -16.20
N ALA A 334 12.97 -6.15 -16.76
CA ALA A 334 14.37 -6.34 -16.40
C ALA A 334 15.21 -5.12 -16.76
N GLY A 335 14.91 -4.43 -17.87
CA GLY A 335 15.62 -3.24 -18.32
C GLY A 335 15.30 -2.00 -17.47
N TYR A 336 14.02 -1.70 -17.30
CA TYR A 336 13.55 -0.41 -16.77
C TYR A 336 12.98 -0.48 -15.35
N GLY A 337 12.81 -1.69 -14.80
CA GLY A 337 12.15 -1.89 -13.52
C GLY A 337 10.71 -1.37 -13.55
N LYS A 338 10.42 -0.38 -12.70
CA LYS A 338 9.12 0.29 -12.66
C LYS A 338 9.09 1.43 -13.68
N LEU A 339 8.75 1.08 -14.93
CA LEU A 339 8.68 2.05 -16.03
C LEU A 339 7.78 3.25 -15.74
N GLU A 340 6.73 3.08 -14.93
CA GLU A 340 5.85 4.17 -14.47
C GLU A 340 6.63 5.31 -13.79
N GLU A 341 7.62 5.01 -12.96
CA GLU A 341 8.43 6.02 -12.27
C GLU A 341 9.25 6.85 -13.27
N ALA A 342 9.70 6.21 -14.36
CA ALA A 342 10.40 6.86 -15.46
C ALA A 342 9.45 7.69 -16.35
N LEU A 343 8.17 7.35 -16.42
CA LEU A 343 7.14 8.04 -17.20
C LEU A 343 6.60 9.28 -16.49
N ILE A 344 6.45 9.24 -15.16
CA ILE A 344 5.90 10.35 -14.36
C ILE A 344 6.92 11.48 -14.15
N THR A 345 8.21 11.22 -14.35
CA THR A 345 9.28 12.21 -14.11
C THR A 345 10.01 12.59 -15.40
N ARG A 346 10.64 13.78 -15.40
CA ARG A 346 11.52 14.24 -16.49
C ARG A 346 13.00 13.98 -16.22
N ASN A 347 13.30 13.16 -15.21
CA ASN A 347 14.67 12.90 -14.78
C ASN A 347 15.38 11.97 -15.76
N ILE A 348 16.72 11.95 -15.70
CA ILE A 348 17.55 10.98 -16.42
C ILE A 348 17.19 9.57 -15.91
N VAL A 349 17.09 8.62 -16.84
CA VAL A 349 16.84 7.21 -16.56
C VAL A 349 18.17 6.47 -16.67
N SER A 350 18.87 6.32 -15.56
CA SER A 350 20.14 5.60 -15.51
C SER A 350 19.90 4.09 -15.55
N LEU A 351 20.38 3.44 -16.62
CA LEU A 351 20.29 2.00 -16.81
C LEU A 351 21.65 1.37 -16.53
N THR A 352 21.72 0.51 -15.53
CA THR A 352 22.99 0.03 -14.94
C THR A 352 23.49 -1.31 -15.49
N HIS A 353 22.78 -1.91 -16.44
CA HIS A 353 23.08 -3.22 -16.99
C HIS A 353 22.53 -3.35 -18.41
N LYS A 354 23.08 -4.32 -19.14
CA LYS A 354 22.53 -4.75 -20.44
C LYS A 354 21.73 -6.04 -20.27
N LEU A 355 21.02 -6.45 -21.31
CA LEU A 355 20.24 -7.68 -21.30
C LEU A 355 20.87 -8.74 -22.22
N CYS A 356 20.60 -9.98 -21.87
CA CYS A 356 20.79 -11.16 -22.71
C CYS A 356 19.48 -11.97 -22.65
N SER A 357 19.15 -12.69 -23.70
CA SER A 357 18.00 -13.58 -23.71
C SER A 357 18.40 -14.93 -24.29
N VAL A 358 17.92 -16.01 -23.69
CA VAL A 358 17.98 -17.34 -24.27
C VAL A 358 16.58 -17.90 -24.34
N LYS A 359 16.13 -18.20 -25.57
CA LYS A 359 14.85 -18.87 -25.79
C LYS A 359 14.94 -20.32 -25.34
N ILE A 360 14.08 -20.69 -24.39
CA ILE A 360 13.98 -22.04 -23.83
C ILE A 360 12.64 -22.72 -24.14
N LEU A 361 11.73 -22.01 -24.80
CA LEU A 361 10.40 -22.48 -25.16
C LEU A 361 10.30 -22.81 -26.66
N PRO A 362 9.84 -24.03 -27.03
CA PRO A 362 9.58 -24.39 -28.42
C PRO A 362 8.43 -23.56 -29.00
N ARG A 363 8.37 -23.43 -30.33
CA ARG A 363 7.25 -22.74 -30.98
C ARG A 363 5.95 -23.54 -30.82
N PRO A 364 4.76 -22.92 -30.96
CA PRO A 364 3.47 -23.60 -30.74
C PRO A 364 3.21 -24.79 -31.67
N ASN A 365 3.89 -24.85 -32.82
CA ASN A 365 3.76 -25.93 -33.80
C ASN A 365 4.85 -27.00 -33.66
N GLN A 366 5.64 -26.97 -32.59
CA GLN A 366 6.71 -27.92 -32.30
C GLN A 366 6.37 -28.76 -31.07
N GLU A 367 7.05 -29.89 -30.91
CA GLU A 367 6.87 -30.75 -29.74
C GLU A 367 7.24 -29.98 -28.46
N GLU A 368 6.38 -30.05 -27.45
CA GLU A 368 6.64 -29.42 -26.17
C GLU A 368 7.85 -30.07 -25.47
N THR A 369 8.56 -29.27 -24.67
CA THR A 369 9.66 -29.76 -23.84
C THR A 369 9.13 -30.76 -22.82
N LYS A 370 9.56 -32.02 -22.93
CA LYS A 370 9.24 -33.07 -21.96
C LYS A 370 9.74 -32.71 -20.56
N GLU A 371 9.00 -33.10 -19.53
CA GLU A 371 9.25 -32.69 -18.14
C GLU A 371 10.69 -33.03 -17.70
N GLU A 372 11.20 -34.21 -18.09
CA GLU A 372 12.55 -34.71 -17.80
C GLU A 372 13.67 -33.93 -18.51
N HIS A 373 13.36 -33.07 -19.47
CA HIS A 373 14.36 -32.33 -20.25
C HIS A 373 14.56 -30.89 -19.78
N TRP A 374 13.73 -30.36 -18.87
CA TRP A 374 13.86 -28.98 -18.39
C TRP A 374 15.21 -28.67 -17.74
N GLY A 375 15.76 -29.61 -16.98
CA GLY A 375 17.10 -29.45 -16.40
C GLY A 375 18.18 -29.33 -17.47
N ALA A 376 18.11 -30.16 -18.51
CA ALA A 376 19.05 -30.13 -19.63
C ALA A 376 18.91 -28.86 -20.49
N ILE A 377 17.66 -28.44 -20.79
CA ILE A 377 17.38 -27.20 -21.53
C ILE A 377 17.91 -25.99 -20.76
N THR A 378 17.66 -25.91 -19.45
CA THR A 378 18.14 -24.81 -18.60
C THR A 378 19.67 -24.78 -18.55
N ASN A 379 20.31 -25.94 -18.37
CA ASN A 379 21.77 -26.05 -18.36
C ASN A 379 22.40 -25.60 -19.70
N GLN A 380 21.81 -26.02 -20.82
CA GLN A 380 22.24 -25.57 -22.15
C GLN A 380 22.05 -24.07 -22.34
N ALA A 381 20.93 -23.53 -21.88
CA ALA A 381 20.67 -22.10 -21.96
C ALA A 381 21.73 -21.28 -21.20
N ILE A 382 22.01 -21.67 -19.95
CA ILE A 382 23.06 -21.05 -19.12
C ILE A 382 24.41 -21.13 -19.84
N SER A 383 24.80 -22.34 -20.28
CA SER A 383 26.08 -22.56 -20.96
C SER A 383 26.24 -21.69 -22.20
N ARG A 384 25.20 -21.55 -23.02
CA ARG A 384 25.21 -20.70 -24.23
C ARG A 384 25.38 -19.22 -23.86
N ALA A 385 24.68 -18.75 -22.82
CA ALA A 385 24.81 -17.38 -22.35
C ALA A 385 26.21 -17.07 -21.81
N GLU A 386 26.82 -17.98 -21.03
CA GLU A 386 28.17 -17.85 -20.48
C GLU A 386 29.24 -17.84 -21.60
N ILE A 387 29.11 -18.72 -22.59
CA ILE A 387 30.02 -18.76 -23.74
C ILE A 387 29.96 -17.43 -24.51
N GLN A 388 28.76 -16.92 -24.77
CA GLN A 388 28.57 -15.66 -25.49
C GLN A 388 29.07 -14.44 -24.71
N ASN A 389 29.02 -14.50 -23.37
CA ASN A 389 29.28 -13.37 -22.47
C ASN A 389 30.39 -13.65 -21.44
N ASN A 390 31.48 -14.31 -21.88
CA ASN A 390 32.56 -14.79 -21.02
C ASN A 390 33.22 -13.73 -20.08
N ASN A 391 33.11 -12.45 -20.41
CA ASN A 391 33.69 -11.34 -19.63
C ASN A 391 32.65 -10.55 -18.81
N HIS A 392 31.41 -11.02 -18.71
CA HIS A 392 30.33 -10.34 -17.98
C HIS A 392 29.87 -11.14 -16.77
N THR A 393 29.44 -10.42 -15.73
CA THR A 393 28.66 -11.01 -14.64
C THR A 393 27.22 -11.19 -15.11
N LEU A 394 26.76 -12.44 -15.17
CA LEU A 394 25.40 -12.78 -15.60
C LEU A 394 24.49 -12.99 -14.40
N ILE A 395 23.35 -12.30 -14.39
CA ILE A 395 22.24 -12.52 -13.46
C ILE A 395 21.13 -13.22 -14.24
N TYR A 396 20.76 -14.43 -13.84
CA TYR A 396 19.74 -15.20 -14.54
C TYR A 396 18.34 -14.95 -13.98
N CYS A 397 17.39 -14.70 -14.88
CA CYS A 397 15.98 -14.64 -14.58
C CYS A 397 15.26 -15.73 -15.37
N LEU A 398 14.65 -16.68 -14.65
CA LEU A 398 13.80 -17.72 -15.20
C LEU A 398 12.34 -17.32 -14.91
N SER A 399 11.65 -16.86 -15.94
CA SER A 399 10.28 -16.32 -15.84
C SER A 399 9.21 -17.30 -16.35
N VAL A 400 9.56 -18.57 -16.50
CA VAL A 400 8.63 -19.65 -16.83
C VAL A 400 8.25 -20.45 -15.58
N THR A 401 7.00 -20.93 -15.53
CA THR A 401 6.45 -21.69 -14.40
C THR A 401 5.92 -23.04 -14.84
N ALA A 402 6.02 -24.06 -13.97
CA ALA A 402 5.41 -25.36 -14.23
C ALA A 402 3.87 -25.30 -14.06
N LEU A 403 3.13 -25.94 -14.97
CA LEU A 403 1.66 -26.08 -14.89
C LEU A 403 1.23 -27.11 -13.84
N LYS A 404 2.10 -28.08 -13.54
CA LYS A 404 1.90 -29.12 -12.53
C LYS A 404 3.00 -28.98 -11.48
N GLY A 405 2.63 -28.82 -10.23
CA GLY A 405 3.60 -28.71 -9.14
C GLY A 405 3.02 -29.21 -7.84
N VAL A 406 3.69 -30.19 -7.22
CA VAL A 406 3.40 -30.69 -5.87
C VAL A 406 4.05 -29.82 -4.77
N ASP A 407 5.08 -29.03 -5.12
CA ASP A 407 5.97 -28.37 -4.14
C ASP A 407 6.00 -26.83 -4.20
N LYS A 408 4.92 -26.19 -4.69
CA LYS A 408 4.72 -24.71 -4.61
C LYS A 408 5.91 -23.89 -5.16
N GLY A 409 6.49 -24.31 -6.28
CA GLY A 409 7.58 -23.57 -6.94
C GLY A 409 8.99 -23.83 -6.39
N ARG A 410 9.19 -24.90 -5.60
CA ARG A 410 10.54 -25.38 -5.26
C ARG A 410 11.09 -26.27 -6.39
N PRO A 411 12.40 -26.21 -6.68
CA PRO A 411 13.02 -27.13 -7.64
C PRO A 411 12.85 -28.57 -7.17
N SER A 412 12.24 -29.41 -7.99
CA SER A 412 12.32 -30.88 -7.88
C SER A 412 13.21 -31.37 -9.00
N SER A 413 14.24 -32.14 -8.63
CA SER A 413 15.28 -32.68 -9.51
C SER A 413 14.76 -33.52 -10.66
#